data_AF-A0AAV5RCP4-F1
#
_entry.id   AF-A0AAV5RCP4-F1
#
_cell.length_a   1.000
_cell.length_b   1.000
_cell.length_c   1.000
_cell.angle_alpha   90.00
_cell.angle_beta   90.00
_cell.angle_gamma   90.00
#
_symmetry.space_group_name_H-M   'P 1'
#
loop_
_entity.id
_entity.type
_entity.pdbx_description
1 polymer ?
#
loop_
_entity_poly.entity_id
_entity_poly.type
_entity_poly.pdbx_seq_one_letter_code
_entity_poly.pdbx_strand_id
1 'polypeptide(L)'
;MFTAKRFSARILGTRMISNYPKSKSGKLLTPYIRFSQEVRNDIITSQPALDFKDIGRAIGERWRGLTEEARQRYKDEYAEAKKSDI
;
A
#
# COMPACT_ATOMS: atom_id res chain seq x y z
N MET A 1 -23.52 -20.02 3.19
CA MET A 1 -24.00 -18.98 2.25
C MET A 1 -22.85 -18.03 1.98
N PHE A 2 -22.05 -18.29 0.94
CA PHE A 2 -20.89 -17.46 0.55
C PHE A 2 -21.28 -16.65 -0.67
N THR A 3 -21.56 -15.35 -0.51
CA THR A 3 -21.92 -14.47 -1.62
C THR A 3 -20.66 -13.97 -2.32
N ALA A 4 -20.23 -14.70 -3.35
CA ALA A 4 -19.23 -14.25 -4.30
C ALA A 4 -19.85 -13.21 -5.25
N LYS A 5 -19.45 -11.94 -5.12
CA LYS A 5 -19.79 -10.91 -6.11
C LYS A 5 -18.71 -10.88 -7.18
N ARG A 6 -18.95 -11.65 -8.24
CA ARG A 6 -18.21 -11.58 -9.52
C ARG A 6 -18.41 -10.18 -10.09
N PHE A 7 -17.36 -9.37 -10.16
CA PHE A 7 -17.43 -8.09 -10.88
C PHE A 7 -17.07 -8.37 -12.35
N SER A 8 -18.09 -8.62 -13.17
CA SER A 8 -17.95 -8.68 -14.63
C SER A 8 -18.18 -7.31 -15.22
N ALA A 9 -17.16 -6.84 -15.93
CA ALA A 9 -16.97 -5.62 -16.68
C ALA A 9 -18.20 -4.97 -17.34
N ARG A 10 -18.20 -3.62 -17.40
CA ARG A 10 -18.44 -2.91 -18.66
C ARG A 10 -17.70 -1.58 -18.72
N ILE A 11 -16.83 -1.50 -19.72
CA ILE A 11 -15.99 -0.36 -20.10
C ILE A 11 -16.86 0.64 -20.88
N LEU A 12 -16.91 1.89 -20.44
CA LEU A 12 -17.24 3.04 -21.28
C LEU A 12 -16.26 4.18 -20.95
N GLY A 13 -15.36 4.44 -21.90
CA GLY A 13 -14.79 5.77 -22.13
C GLY A 13 -13.83 6.36 -21.09
N THR A 14 -12.59 5.87 -21.03
CA THR A 14 -11.40 6.75 -20.96
C THR A 14 -10.21 5.99 -21.54
N ARG A 15 -9.91 6.22 -22.81
CA ARG A 15 -8.69 5.75 -23.45
C ARG A 15 -7.56 6.70 -23.03
N MET A 16 -6.99 6.49 -21.84
CA MET A 16 -5.62 6.92 -21.53
C MET A 16 -4.79 5.67 -21.30
N ILE A 17 -4.18 5.20 -22.39
CA ILE A 17 -3.09 4.23 -22.35
C ILE A 17 -1.91 5.02 -21.80
N SER A 18 -1.75 5.07 -20.47
CA SER A 18 -0.54 5.61 -19.86
C SER A 18 0.61 4.68 -20.22
N ASN A 19 1.32 5.01 -21.30
CA ASN A 19 2.53 4.32 -21.76
C ASN A 19 3.72 4.67 -20.84
N TYR A 20 3.48 4.70 -19.53
CA TYR A 20 4.55 4.84 -18.55
C TYR A 20 5.16 3.45 -18.37
N PRO A 21 6.48 3.26 -18.58
CA PRO A 21 7.10 2.02 -18.15
C PRO A 21 6.80 1.91 -16.65
N LYS A 22 5.99 0.90 -16.27
CA LYS A 22 5.86 0.50 -14.88
C LYS A 22 7.25 0.05 -14.49
N SER A 23 8.03 0.98 -13.95
CA SER A 23 9.35 0.69 -13.41
C SER A 23 9.11 -0.44 -12.42
N LYS A 24 9.55 -1.65 -12.78
CA LYS A 24 9.80 -2.71 -11.82
C LYS A 24 10.93 -2.18 -10.95
N SER A 25 10.55 -1.32 -10.03
CA SER A 25 11.46 -0.78 -9.05
C SER A 25 11.69 -1.95 -8.12
N GLY A 26 12.73 -2.75 -8.42
CA GLY A 26 13.51 -3.45 -7.40
C GLY A 26 14.22 -2.43 -6.49
N LYS A 27 13.53 -1.33 -6.17
CA LYS A 27 13.92 -0.33 -5.22
C LYS A 27 13.29 -0.81 -3.94
N LEU A 28 14.16 -1.11 -2.99
CA LEU A 28 13.85 -1.39 -1.60
C LEU A 28 12.63 -0.58 -1.16
N LEU A 29 11.64 -1.29 -0.63
CA LEU A 29 10.39 -0.68 -0.19
C LEU A 29 10.70 0.29 0.94
N THR A 30 10.49 1.59 0.72
CA THR A 30 10.76 2.60 1.76
C THR A 30 9.97 2.28 3.04
N PRO A 31 10.42 2.76 4.22
CA PRO A 31 9.78 2.46 5.51
C PRO A 31 8.27 2.67 5.50
N TYR A 32 7.84 3.77 4.85
CA TYR A 32 6.44 4.12 4.68
C TYR A 32 5.68 3.15 3.77
N ILE A 33 6.27 2.72 2.66
CA ILE A 33 5.59 1.81 1.73
C ILE A 33 5.38 0.45 2.38
N ARG A 34 6.36 -0.06 3.14
CA ARG A 34 6.21 -1.30 3.90
C ARG A 34 5.08 -1.21 4.91
N PHE A 35 5.10 -0.18 5.75
CA PHE A 35 4.02 0.10 6.70
C PHE A 35 2.65 0.23 6.01
N SER A 36 2.59 0.94 4.88
CA SER A 36 1.34 1.14 4.16
C SER A 36 0.75 -0.17 3.62
N GLN A 37 1.59 -1.14 3.25
CA GLN A 37 1.14 -2.45 2.75
C GLN A 37 0.51 -3.28 3.85
N GLU A 38 1.16 -3.37 5.01
CA GLU A 38 0.66 -4.10 6.18
C GLU A 38 -0.67 -3.52 6.65
N VAL A 39 -0.70 -2.21 6.94
CA VAL A 39 -1.91 -1.55 7.44
C VAL A 39 -3.04 -1.57 6.42
N ARG A 40 -2.73 -1.43 5.12
CA ARG A 40 -3.74 -1.56 4.08
C ARG A 40 -4.35 -2.95 4.07
N ASN A 41 -3.55 -4.01 4.16
CA ASN A 41 -4.04 -5.38 4.17
C ASN A 41 -4.93 -5.63 5.40
N ASP A 42 -4.56 -5.11 6.56
CA ASP A 42 -5.38 -5.21 7.78
C ASP A 42 -6.73 -4.50 7.63
N ILE A 43 -6.73 -3.29 7.05
CA ILE A 43 -7.96 -2.53 6.83
C ILE A 43 -8.85 -3.21 5.80
N ILE A 44 -8.30 -3.72 4.70
CA ILE A 44 -9.07 -4.45 3.68
C ILE A 44 -9.64 -5.74 4.27
N THR A 45 -8.87 -6.45 5.09
CA THR A 45 -9.32 -7.69 5.73
C THR A 45 -10.42 -7.42 6.75
N SER A 46 -10.30 -6.33 7.51
CA SER A 46 -11.32 -5.95 8.51
C SER A 46 -12.55 -5.33 7.87
N GLN A 47 -12.38 -4.57 6.79
CA GLN A 47 -13.40 -3.74 6.17
C GLN A 47 -13.19 -3.70 4.64
N PRO A 48 -13.59 -4.76 3.93
CA PRO A 48 -13.39 -4.85 2.48
C PRO A 48 -14.27 -3.88 1.67
N ALA A 49 -15.20 -3.17 2.32
CA ALA A 49 -16.11 -2.21 1.70
C ALA A 49 -15.60 -0.75 1.75
N LEU A 50 -14.48 -0.48 2.43
CA LEU A 50 -13.91 0.87 2.50
C LEU A 50 -13.28 1.27 1.16
N ASP A 51 -13.46 2.53 0.79
CA ASP A 51 -12.84 3.06 -0.42
C ASP A 51 -11.33 3.21 -0.24
N PHE A 52 -10.58 2.97 -1.31
CA PHE A 52 -9.11 3.06 -1.30
C PHE A 52 -8.63 4.45 -0.85
N LYS A 53 -9.40 5.50 -1.18
CA LYS A 53 -9.12 6.87 -0.77
C LYS A 53 -9.15 7.04 0.75
N ASP A 54 -10.14 6.46 1.41
CA ASP A 54 -10.29 6.53 2.87
C ASP A 54 -9.24 5.68 3.56
N ILE A 55 -8.91 4.52 2.99
CA ILE A 55 -7.82 3.66 3.47
C ILE A 55 -6.47 4.41 3.42
N GLY A 56 -6.17 5.07 2.29
CA GLY A 56 -4.94 5.85 2.13
C GLY A 56 -4.86 7.01 3.13
N ARG A 57 -5.98 7.69 3.39
CA ARG A 57 -6.05 8.75 4.40
C ARG A 57 -5.78 8.22 5.81
N ALA A 58 -6.43 7.11 6.19
CA ALA A 58 -6.25 6.49 7.50
C ALA A 58 -4.80 6.02 7.72
N ILE A 59 -4.15 5.46 6.70
CA ILE A 59 -2.73 5.07 6.77
C ILE A 59 -1.83 6.30 6.97
N GLY A 60 -2.08 7.38 6.24
CA GLY A 60 -1.29 8.61 6.35
C GLY A 60 -1.43 9.26 7.74
N GLU A 61 -2.64 9.30 8.29
CA GLU A 61 -2.91 9.78 9.64
C GLU A 61 -2.22 8.90 10.70
N ARG A 62 -2.32 7.57 10.57
CA ARG A 62 -1.60 6.62 11.46
C ARG A 62 -0.09 6.82 11.39
N TRP A 63 0.48 6.95 10.20
CA TRP A 63 1.92 7.17 10.02
C TRP A 63 2.41 8.48 10.65
N ARG A 64 1.61 9.55 10.55
CA ARG A 64 1.91 10.83 11.20
C ARG A 64 1.77 10.76 12.72
N GLY A 65 0.85 9.93 13.22
CA GLY A 65 0.64 9.68 14.65
C GLY A 65 1.57 8.63 15.27
N LEU A 66 2.37 7.90 14.49
CA LEU A 66 3.38 6.99 15.04
C LEU A 66 4.44 7.75 15.83
N THR A 67 4.86 7.18 16.95
CA THR A 67 6.01 7.65 17.72
C THR A 67 7.29 7.52 16.90
N GLU A 68 8.30 8.34 17.22
CA GLU A 68 9.58 8.28 16.51
C GLU A 68 10.24 6.90 16.66
N GLU A 69 10.00 6.19 17.76
CA GLU A 69 10.47 4.80 17.98
C GLU A 69 9.90 3.82 16.95
N ALA A 70 8.58 3.85 16.72
CA ALA A 70 7.95 2.98 15.74
C ALA A 70 8.43 3.32 14.33
N ARG A 71 8.58 4.62 14.03
CA ARG A 71 9.14 5.09 12.76
C ARG A 71 10.60 4.65 12.58
N GLN A 72 11.38 4.67 13.65
CA GLN A 72 12.79 4.27 13.65
C GLN A 72 12.94 2.77 13.36
N ARG A 73 12.11 1.92 13.96
CA ARG A 73 12.07 0.49 13.63
C ARG A 73 11.90 0.24 12.13
N TYR A 74 10.95 0.92 11.48
CA TYR A 74 10.77 0.80 10.03
C TYR A 74 11.94 1.38 9.22
N LYS A 75 12.63 2.41 9.72
CA LYS A 75 13.85 2.95 9.10
C LYS A 75 15.02 1.97 9.21
N ASP A 76 15.18 1.30 10.35
CA ASP A 76 16.24 0.33 10.60
C ASP A 76 16.03 -0.92 9.74
N GLU A 77 14.81 -1.46 9.71
CA GLU A 77 14.45 -2.58 8.82
C GLU A 77 14.68 -2.24 7.34
N TYR A 78 14.43 -1.00 6.93
CA TYR A 78 14.74 -0.53 5.58
C TYR A 78 16.25 -0.43 5.33
N ALA A 79 17.02 0.05 6.31
CA ALA A 79 18.47 0.14 6.22
C ALA A 79 19.11 -1.26 6.12
N GLU A 80 18.58 -2.24 6.85
CA GLU A 80 18.99 -3.65 6.76
C GLU A 80 18.64 -4.26 5.40
N ALA A 81 17.39 -4.10 4.94
CA ALA A 81 16.98 -4.58 3.63
C ALA A 81 17.84 -3.95 2.51
N LYS A 82 18.20 -2.67 2.66
CA LYS A 82 19.11 -1.99 1.74
C LYS A 82 20.52 -2.57 1.74
N LYS A 83 20.99 -2.97 2.91
CA LYS A 83 22.34 -3.53 3.08
C LYS A 83 22.45 -4.95 2.52
N SER A 84 21.37 -5.73 2.55
CA SER A 84 21.33 -7.10 2.01
C SER A 84 21.26 -7.18 0.48
N ASP A 85 20.94 -6.07 -0.20
CA ASP A 85 20.81 -5.99 -1.67
C ASP A 85 22.09 -5.45 -2.35
N ILE A 86 23.16 -5.19 -1.56
CA ILE A 86 24.50 -4.75 -2.02
C ILE A 86 25.46 -5.92 -2.07
#